data_AF-A0A1F5EDB0-F1
#
_entry.id   AF-A0A1F5EDB0-F1
#
_cell.length_a   1.000
_cell.length_b   1.000
_cell.length_c   1.000
_cell.angle_alpha   90.00
_cell.angle_beta   90.00
_cell.angle_gamma   90.00
#
_symmetry.space_group_name_H-M   'P 1'
#
loop_
_entity.id
_entity.type
_entity.pdbx_description
1 polymer ?
#
loop_
_entity_poly.entity_id
_entity_poly.type
_entity_poly.pdbx_seq_one_letter_code
_entity_poly.pdbx_strand_id
1 'polypeptide(L)'
;MKIRNIPNYFLNYKFFVIYNIDMKTKIRSQIFWDTDPKTIDYNKNKEYVIKKVLEYGNENDFRNLRKKYPSKVIKSTLMNARGLSPKSANFWAIIFNMDQNKIKCLKKPYLKKHTIYWPH
;
A
#
# COMPACT_ATOMS: atom_id res chain seq x y z
N MET A 1 -15.32 -23.82 -35.41
CA MET A 1 -15.68 -22.63 -34.61
C MET A 1 -14.43 -21.76 -34.47
N LYS A 2 -14.32 -20.68 -35.27
CA LYS A 2 -13.08 -19.89 -35.42
C LYS A 2 -12.89 -18.98 -34.19
N ILE A 3 -11.83 -19.24 -33.42
CA ILE A 3 -11.35 -18.33 -32.36
C ILE A 3 -10.96 -17.04 -33.07
N ARG A 4 -11.69 -15.95 -32.83
CA ARG A 4 -11.40 -14.65 -33.44
C ARG A 4 -10.12 -14.09 -32.81
N ASN A 5 -9.06 -13.98 -33.60
CA ASN A 5 -7.84 -13.27 -33.24
C ASN A 5 -8.20 -11.83 -32.87
N ILE A 6 -8.08 -11.49 -31.59
CA ILE A 6 -8.24 -10.12 -31.10
C ILE A 6 -6.99 -9.34 -31.54
N PRO A 7 -7.13 -8.22 -32.27
CA PRO A 7 -5.99 -7.48 -32.76
C PRO A 7 -5.14 -6.88 -31.63
N ASN A 8 -3.81 -6.98 -31.73
CA ASN A 8 -2.86 -6.49 -30.72
C ASN A 8 -3.01 -5.00 -30.38
N TYR A 9 -3.56 -4.19 -31.29
CA TYR A 9 -3.84 -2.78 -31.02
C TYR A 9 -4.94 -2.60 -29.97
N PHE A 10 -5.86 -3.55 -29.78
CA PHE A 10 -6.90 -3.48 -28.75
C PHE A 10 -6.34 -3.75 -27.36
N LEU A 11 -5.35 -4.65 -27.26
CA LEU A 11 -4.60 -4.88 -26.03
C LEU A 11 -3.71 -3.67 -25.71
N ASN A 12 -3.01 -3.12 -26.70
CA ASN A 12 -2.19 -1.93 -26.54
C ASN A 12 -3.00 -0.67 -26.26
N TYR A 13 -4.21 -0.52 -26.81
CA TYR A 13 -5.10 0.61 -26.49
C TYR A 13 -5.71 0.46 -25.11
N LYS A 14 -6.12 -0.76 -24.72
CA LYS A 14 -6.55 -1.04 -23.34
C LYS A 14 -5.41 -0.78 -22.35
N PHE A 15 -4.18 -1.17 -22.69
CA PHE A 15 -2.97 -0.85 -21.92
C PHE A 15 -2.75 0.67 -21.89
N PHE A 16 -2.70 1.36 -23.03
CA PHE A 16 -2.49 2.80 -23.12
C PHE A 16 -3.56 3.62 -22.37
N VAL A 17 -4.84 3.23 -22.44
CA VAL A 17 -5.93 3.85 -21.68
C VAL A 17 -5.79 3.56 -20.18
N ILE A 18 -5.37 2.36 -19.76
CA ILE A 18 -5.09 2.06 -18.34
C ILE A 18 -3.91 2.91 -17.81
N TYR A 19 -2.92 3.20 -18.65
CA TYR A 19 -1.72 3.96 -18.28
C TYR A 19 -1.89 5.49 -18.40
N ASN A 20 -2.84 5.98 -19.20
CA ASN A 20 -3.11 7.42 -19.41
C ASN A 20 -4.43 7.91 -18.80
N ILE A 21 -5.12 7.07 -18.03
CA ILE A 21 -6.10 7.60 -17.09
C ILE A 21 -5.33 8.25 -15.96
N ASP A 22 -5.14 9.57 -16.07
CA ASP A 22 -4.88 10.47 -14.95
C ASP A 22 -6.14 10.52 -14.05
N MET A 23 -6.53 9.37 -13.51
CA MET A 23 -7.47 9.32 -12.40
C MET A 23 -6.69 9.80 -11.20
N LYS A 24 -6.77 11.12 -10.97
CA LYS A 24 -6.65 11.77 -9.67
C LYS A 24 -6.98 10.74 -8.59
N THR A 25 -5.96 10.08 -8.05
CA THR A 25 -6.17 8.93 -7.17
C THR A 25 -6.93 9.47 -5.99
N LYS A 26 -8.21 9.11 -5.87
CA LYS A 26 -9.11 9.66 -4.86
C LYS A 26 -8.84 8.97 -3.52
N ILE A 27 -7.59 9.02 -3.09
CA ILE A 27 -7.18 8.72 -1.74
C ILE A 27 -7.41 10.00 -0.95
N ARG A 28 -8.11 9.90 0.19
CA ARG A 28 -8.45 11.07 0.99
C ARG A 28 -7.18 11.76 1.48
N SER A 29 -7.08 13.07 1.27
CA SER A 29 -5.95 13.89 1.75
C SER A 29 -5.72 13.79 3.26
N GLN A 30 -6.78 13.55 4.04
CA GLN A 30 -6.75 13.43 5.49
C GLN A 30 -5.80 12.33 6.02
N ILE A 31 -5.48 11.30 5.23
CA ILE A 31 -4.54 10.26 5.67
C ILE A 31 -3.09 10.75 5.69
N PHE A 32 -2.79 11.87 5.00
CA PHE A 32 -1.48 12.49 4.89
C PHE A 32 -1.38 13.72 5.80
N TRP A 33 -1.81 13.60 7.05
CA TRP A 33 -1.85 14.72 8.00
C TRP A 33 -0.47 15.34 8.30
N ASP A 34 0.61 14.60 8.03
CA ASP A 34 2.00 14.95 8.26
C ASP A 34 2.74 15.45 7.01
N THR A 35 2.09 15.54 5.85
CA THR A 35 2.74 15.93 4.59
C THR A 35 1.75 16.64 3.68
N ASP A 36 2.15 17.75 3.05
CA ASP A 36 1.28 18.44 2.10
C ASP A 36 0.88 17.49 0.95
N PRO A 37 -0.41 17.12 0.81
CA PRO A 37 -0.87 16.19 -0.20
C PRO A 37 -0.56 16.63 -1.64
N LYS A 38 -0.39 17.94 -1.88
CA LYS A 38 -0.07 18.50 -3.20
C LYS A 38 1.37 18.20 -3.63
N THR A 39 2.26 17.94 -2.67
CA THR A 39 3.68 17.66 -2.90
C THR A 39 3.99 16.17 -3.10
N ILE A 40 3.00 15.30 -2.86
CA ILE A 40 3.17 13.85 -2.94
C ILE A 40 3.17 13.41 -4.40
N ASP A 41 4.31 12.92 -4.88
CA ASP A 41 4.40 12.19 -6.14
C ASP A 41 4.07 10.72 -5.87
N TYR A 42 2.88 10.28 -6.30
CA TYR A 42 2.41 8.90 -6.07
C TYR A 42 3.34 7.85 -6.69
N ASN A 43 4.10 8.16 -7.75
CA ASN A 43 5.02 7.19 -8.34
C ASN A 43 6.33 7.11 -7.54
N LYS A 44 6.91 8.27 -7.19
CA LYS A 44 8.17 8.33 -6.42
C LYS A 44 7.99 7.95 -4.96
N ASN A 45 6.88 8.37 -4.34
CA ASN A 45 6.56 8.15 -2.93
C ASN A 45 5.65 6.91 -2.71
N LYS A 46 5.66 5.93 -3.62
CA LYS A 46 4.79 4.75 -3.59
C LYS A 46 4.74 4.05 -2.23
N GLU A 47 5.88 3.83 -1.58
CA GLU A 47 5.94 3.13 -0.30
C GLU A 47 5.26 3.91 0.82
N TYR A 48 5.46 5.23 0.84
CA TYR A 48 4.84 6.13 1.80
C TYR A 48 3.32 6.12 1.63
N VAL A 49 2.85 6.28 0.38
CA VAL A 49 1.42 6.25 0.06
C VAL A 49 0.78 4.92 0.46
N ILE A 50 1.40 3.80 0.08
CA ILE A 50 0.91 2.46 0.44
C ILE A 50 0.82 2.32 1.96
N LYS A 51 1.88 2.68 2.71
CA LYS A 51 1.85 2.59 4.19
C LYS A 51 0.74 3.43 4.78
N LYS A 52 0.54 4.67 4.32
CA LYS A 52 -0.52 5.55 4.82
C LYS A 52 -1.92 4.98 4.58
N VAL A 53 -2.16 4.41 3.40
CA VAL A 53 -3.45 3.75 3.11
C VAL A 53 -3.63 2.48 3.93
N LEU A 54 -2.58 1.68 4.13
CA LEU A 54 -2.68 0.47 4.95
C LEU A 54 -2.87 0.79 6.45
N GLU A 55 -2.40 1.94 6.93
CA GLU A 55 -2.55 2.34 8.33
C GLU A 55 -3.87 3.08 8.61
N TYR A 56 -4.26 4.03 7.75
CA TYR A 56 -5.35 4.98 8.02
C TYR A 56 -6.42 5.03 6.92
N GLY A 57 -6.24 4.26 5.85
CA GLY A 57 -7.17 4.22 4.73
C GLY A 57 -8.44 3.43 5.04
N ASN A 58 -9.53 3.80 4.38
CA ASN A 58 -10.75 3.00 4.36
C ASN A 58 -10.81 2.09 3.12
N GLU A 59 -11.92 1.38 2.94
CA GLU A 59 -12.10 0.48 1.80
C GLU A 59 -11.96 1.21 0.44
N ASN A 60 -12.49 2.44 0.33
CA ASN A 60 -12.41 3.23 -0.90
C ASN A 60 -10.96 3.65 -1.20
N ASP A 61 -10.23 4.09 -0.17
CA ASP A 61 -8.80 4.44 -0.29
C ASP A 61 -8.00 3.22 -0.76
N PHE A 62 -8.26 2.04 -0.17
CA PHE A 62 -7.60 0.79 -0.55
C PHE A 62 -7.98 0.32 -1.96
N ARG A 63 -9.25 0.47 -2.36
CA ARG A 63 -9.70 0.17 -3.72
C ARG A 63 -8.95 1.03 -4.74
N ASN A 64 -8.77 2.31 -4.45
CA ASN A 64 -7.99 3.23 -5.29
C ASN A 64 -6.50 2.89 -5.29
N LEU A 65 -5.95 2.48 -4.15
CA LEU A 65 -4.58 1.98 -4.04
C LEU A 65 -4.34 0.77 -4.96
N ARG A 66 -5.27 -0.20 -4.99
CA ARG A 66 -5.18 -1.40 -5.84
C ARG A 66 -5.32 -1.11 -7.33
N LYS A 67 -5.99 -0.02 -7.72
CA LYS A 67 -6.02 0.44 -9.11
C LYS A 67 -4.69 1.05 -9.54
N LYS A 68 -3.97 1.69 -8.61
CA LYS A 68 -2.71 2.40 -8.90
C LYS A 68 -1.48 1.50 -8.83
N TYR A 69 -1.39 0.61 -7.84
CA TYR A 69 -0.21 -0.23 -7.63
C TYR A 69 -0.54 -1.71 -7.80
N PRO A 70 0.35 -2.48 -8.46
CA PRO A 70 0.17 -3.92 -8.57
C PRO A 70 0.27 -4.56 -7.18
N SER A 71 -0.50 -5.64 -6.96
CA SER A 71 -0.55 -6.33 -5.66
C SER A 71 0.83 -6.75 -5.15
N LYS A 72 1.75 -7.15 -6.04
CA LYS A 72 3.14 -7.50 -5.69
C LYS A 72 3.86 -6.34 -4.97
N VAL A 73 3.67 -5.11 -5.44
CA VAL A 73 4.29 -3.92 -4.82
C VAL A 73 3.68 -3.69 -3.44
N ILE A 74 2.35 -3.72 -3.31
CA ILE A 74 1.66 -3.54 -2.02
C ILE A 74 2.13 -4.57 -0.99
N LYS A 75 2.15 -5.86 -1.36
CA LYS A 75 2.64 -6.95 -0.49
C LYS A 75 4.12 -6.76 -0.12
N SER A 76 4.96 -6.34 -1.07
CA SER A 76 6.38 -6.08 -0.80
C SER A 76 6.60 -4.91 0.15
N THR A 77 5.77 -3.86 0.06
CA THR A 77 5.80 -2.73 0.98
C THR A 77 5.33 -3.14 2.36
N LEU A 78 4.27 -3.94 2.49
CA LEU A 78 3.81 -4.48 3.77
C LEU A 78 4.89 -5.33 4.44
N MET A 79 5.51 -6.25 3.70
CA MET A 79 6.58 -7.12 4.22
C MET A 79 7.75 -6.32 4.80
N ASN A 80 8.09 -5.20 4.14
CA ASN A 80 9.20 -4.34 4.52
C ASN A 80 8.81 -3.13 5.39
N ALA A 81 7.53 -3.02 5.78
CA ALA A 81 7.04 -1.85 6.46
C ALA A 81 7.72 -1.66 7.82
N ARG A 82 8.16 -0.43 8.06
CA ARG A 82 8.54 0.11 9.37
C ARG A 82 7.53 1.21 9.71
N GLY A 83 7.13 1.30 10.97
CA GLY A 83 6.15 2.30 11.43
C GLY A 83 4.69 1.96 11.13
N LEU A 84 4.39 0.76 10.63
CA LEU A 84 3.01 0.24 10.61
C LEU A 84 2.67 -0.33 11.98
N SER A 85 1.47 -0.06 12.49
CA SER A 85 1.06 -0.63 13.78
C SER A 85 0.94 -2.16 13.65
N PRO A 86 1.19 -2.93 14.72
CA PRO A 86 1.01 -4.38 14.69
C PRO A 86 -0.43 -4.78 14.33
N LYS A 87 -1.42 -3.99 14.74
CA LYS A 87 -2.84 -4.19 14.40
C LYS A 87 -3.06 -4.13 12.89
N SER A 88 -2.62 -3.04 12.26
CA SER A 88 -2.75 -2.84 10.80
C SER A 88 -1.97 -3.90 10.03
N ALA A 89 -0.73 -4.19 10.44
CA ALA A 89 0.09 -5.21 9.81
C ALA A 89 -0.54 -6.62 9.86
N ASN A 90 -1.09 -7.02 11.01
CA ASN A 90 -1.78 -8.29 11.17
C ASN A 90 -3.05 -8.38 10.31
N PHE A 91 -3.86 -7.32 10.31
CA PHE A 91 -5.07 -7.26 9.48
C PHE A 91 -4.73 -7.50 8.00
N TRP A 92 -3.76 -6.78 7.46
CA TRP A 92 -3.37 -6.93 6.06
C TRP A 92 -2.65 -8.25 5.77
N ALA A 93 -1.91 -8.81 6.72
CA ALA A 93 -1.32 -10.15 6.58
C ALA A 93 -2.40 -11.21 6.31
N ILE A 94 -3.50 -11.16 7.08
CA ILE A 94 -4.65 -12.05 6.92
C ILE A 94 -5.31 -11.82 5.54
N ILE A 95 -5.62 -10.57 5.19
CA ILE A 95 -6.27 -10.23 3.92
C ILE A 95 -5.44 -10.64 2.71
N PHE A 96 -4.11 -10.55 2.79
CA PHE A 96 -3.22 -10.94 1.68
C PHE A 96 -2.76 -12.39 1.72
N ASN A 97 -3.21 -13.17 2.71
CA ASN A 97 -2.77 -14.53 3.01
C ASN A 97 -1.24 -14.63 3.08
N MET A 98 -0.63 -13.79 3.90
CA MET A 98 0.83 -13.69 4.10
C MET A 98 1.23 -14.23 5.47
N ASP A 99 2.39 -14.89 5.51
CA ASP A 99 3.01 -15.32 6.76
C ASP A 99 3.48 -14.09 7.57
N GLN A 100 2.89 -13.93 8.76
CA GLN A 100 3.18 -12.84 9.69
C GLN A 100 4.65 -12.79 10.11
N ASN A 101 5.34 -13.94 10.17
CA ASN A 101 6.76 -14.01 10.54
C ASN A 101 7.68 -13.34 9.52
N LYS A 102 7.22 -13.20 8.27
CA LYS A 102 7.95 -12.53 7.19
C LYS A 102 7.80 -11.01 7.23
N ILE A 103 6.83 -10.48 7.98
CA ILE A 103 6.56 -9.05 8.07
C ILE A 103 7.47 -8.42 9.13
N LYS A 104 8.29 -7.45 8.72
CA LYS A 104 9.32 -6.85 9.59
C LYS A 104 8.76 -6.23 10.88
N CYS A 105 7.65 -5.49 10.80
CA CYS A 105 7.08 -4.81 11.97
C CYS A 105 6.35 -5.73 12.95
N LEU A 106 6.11 -7.00 12.60
CA LEU A 106 5.52 -8.00 13.51
C LEU A 106 6.57 -8.80 14.27
N LYS A 107 7.84 -8.71 13.89
CA LYS A 107 8.93 -9.39 14.61
C LYS A 107 9.11 -8.76 15.98
N LYS A 108 9.30 -9.60 17.00
CA LYS A 108 9.62 -9.14 18.35
C LYS A 108 10.93 -8.32 18.31
N PRO A 109 10.95 -7.11 18.91
CA PRO A 109 12.20 -6.37 19.04
C PRO A 109 13.17 -7.15 19.92
N TYR A 110 14.46 -7.10 19.58
CA TYR A 110 15.52 -7.75 20.36
C TYR A 110 15.83 -6.99 21.66
N LEU A 111 15.53 -5.68 21.73
CA LEU A 111 15.77 -4.86 22.90
C LEU A 111 14.71 -5.11 23.97
N LYS A 112 15.15 -5.45 25.18
CA LYS A 112 14.31 -5.36 26.38
C LYS A 112 13.96 -3.89 26.60
N LYS A 113 12.67 -3.57 26.67
CA LYS A 113 12.21 -2.22 26.97
C LYS A 113 12.64 -1.89 28.39
N HIS A 114 13.61 -0.98 28.57
CA HIS A 114 13.99 -0.50 29.89
C HIS A 114 12.79 0.26 30.47
N THR A 115 12.18 -0.29 31.51
CA THR A 115 11.18 0.39 32.32
C THR A 115 11.91 1.37 33.23
N ILE A 116 12.24 2.54 32.70
CA ILE A 116 12.72 3.66 33.52
C ILE A 116 11.48 4.18 34.25
N TYR A 117 11.27 3.71 35.47
CA TYR A 117 10.36 4.33 36.41
C TYR A 117 11.05 5.61 36.86
N TRP A 118 10.57 6.78 36.43
CA TRP A 118 11.06 8.05 36.96
C TRP A 118 10.76 8.06 38.47
N PRO A 119 11.78 8.04 39.35
CA PRO A 119 11.53 8.17 40.77
C PRO A 119 11.17 9.64 41.00
N HIS A 120 9.92 9.90 41.38
CA HIS A 120 9.49 11.19 41.91
C HIS A 120 9.82 11.25 43.40
#